data_AF-A0A1X2L1T6-F1
#
_entry.id   AF-A0A1X2L1T6-F1
#
_cell.length_a   1.000
_cell.length_b   1.000
_cell.length_c   1.000
_cell.angle_alpha   90.00
_cell.angle_beta   90.00
_cell.angle_gamma   90.00
#
_symmetry.space_group_name_H-M   'P 1'
#
loop_
_entity.id
_entity.type
_entity.pdbx_description
1 polymer ?
#
loop_
_entity_poly.entity_id
_entity_poly.type
_entity_poly.pdbx_seq_one_letter_code
_entity_poly.pdbx_strand_id
1 'polypeptide(L)'
;MSADRRRRTFAAPTGLPDADALESCPRVAVVGGGIAGLSAATGLAERGVAVQVIESEHYLGGRVGGWTERDGGVELAMNRGFHAFFRQYYNLRALLGRIDPQLRMLTPVEDYPLIDGAGRRDSFRGLPRTPPWNAVVFAARSPTFRLRDFTRIDARAAAPLAAVSVPGTYQLLDHTDAATFLEDIRFPAAARHLAFEVFSRSFFADPANLSAAELATMFHIYFLGSSEGLIFDVPSANYDSALWQPLRGYLEGRGVRFRLATKVLRIDAERAKTFRVHTDSDDHCDVDAVVLATDIAGLQRIVAASSDLGTDDWRAQIARLRTAPPFAVHRLWLDRPVAAHRPAFLGTAGHEPLDNISVLERYECEARNWATAHRGSVVELHSYALDSAPSRDAALRQLHKVYPETAAAQIVHEKQLHRNDCPLFSPGSYPQRPPITTPTPGLLLAGDAIRIDLPVALMERAATTGWCAANQLLQRWGLAGHPLATVPTQGRSPLLRWLAARERAPRS
;
A
#
# COMPACT_ATOMS: atom_id res chain seq x y z
N MET A 1 6.36 -22.65 2.72
CA MET A 1 6.71 -22.09 4.06
C MET A 1 5.45 -22.07 4.92
N SER A 2 5.53 -22.44 6.20
CA SER A 2 4.36 -22.41 7.11
C SER A 2 3.91 -20.97 7.34
N ALA A 3 2.61 -20.70 7.18
CA ALA A 3 1.98 -19.44 7.54
C ALA A 3 2.15 -19.14 9.04
N ASP A 4 2.10 -17.86 9.41
CA ASP A 4 2.22 -17.46 10.81
C ASP A 4 1.04 -17.98 11.65
N ARG A 5 1.35 -18.82 12.65
CA ARG A 5 0.36 -19.44 13.55
C ARG A 5 -0.38 -18.43 14.43
N ARG A 6 0.13 -17.21 14.59
CA ARG A 6 -0.51 -16.15 15.38
C ARG A 6 -1.37 -15.20 14.55
N ARG A 7 -1.53 -15.42 13.24
CA ARG A 7 -2.48 -14.65 12.43
C ARG A 7 -3.88 -14.71 13.05
N ARG A 8 -4.60 -13.59 13.05
CA ARG A 8 -6.00 -13.53 13.48
C ARG A 8 -6.89 -13.60 12.25
N THR A 9 -7.93 -14.41 12.34
CA THR A 9 -8.97 -14.52 11.30
C THR A 9 -10.28 -14.03 11.89
N PHE A 10 -10.97 -13.16 11.17
CA PHE A 10 -12.32 -12.70 11.50
C PHE A 10 -13.29 -13.48 10.62
N ALA A 11 -14.33 -14.03 11.26
CA ALA A 11 -15.37 -14.77 10.57
C ALA A 11 -16.10 -13.87 9.56
N ALA A 12 -16.49 -14.46 8.44
CA ALA A 12 -17.39 -13.83 7.48
C ALA A 12 -18.81 -13.69 8.07
N PRO A 13 -19.59 -12.69 7.63
CA PRO A 13 -21.04 -12.74 7.76
C PRO A 13 -21.61 -14.07 7.25
N THR A 14 -22.56 -14.65 7.98
CA THR A 14 -23.30 -15.84 7.54
C THR A 14 -24.51 -15.44 6.70
N GLY A 15 -24.90 -16.28 5.76
CA GLY A 15 -26.02 -15.99 4.86
C GLY A 15 -26.17 -17.04 3.78
N LEU A 16 -27.03 -16.75 2.80
CA LEU A 16 -27.20 -17.54 1.59
C LEU A 16 -25.87 -17.55 0.79
N PRO A 17 -25.51 -18.67 0.14
CA PRO A 17 -24.23 -18.78 -0.55
C PRO A 17 -24.16 -17.93 -1.82
N ASP A 18 -25.30 -17.62 -2.43
CA ASP A 18 -25.39 -16.95 -3.73
C ASP A 18 -26.65 -16.06 -3.84
N ALA A 19 -26.54 -14.97 -4.60
CA ALA A 19 -27.60 -14.02 -4.89
C ALA A 19 -28.72 -14.62 -5.77
N ASP A 20 -28.49 -15.74 -6.46
CA ASP A 20 -29.52 -16.49 -7.18
C ASP A 20 -30.67 -16.95 -6.29
N ALA A 21 -30.45 -17.02 -4.98
CA ALA A 21 -31.48 -17.35 -3.99
C ALA A 21 -32.32 -16.14 -3.54
N LEU A 22 -32.02 -14.93 -4.01
CA LEU A 22 -32.77 -13.70 -3.72
C LEU A 22 -33.88 -13.48 -4.75
N GLU A 23 -34.91 -12.70 -4.38
CA GLU A 23 -36.01 -12.34 -5.29
C GLU A 23 -35.53 -11.52 -6.50
N SER A 24 -34.44 -10.76 -6.34
CA SER A 24 -33.79 -10.00 -7.40
C SER A 24 -32.28 -9.96 -7.17
N CYS A 25 -31.51 -10.07 -8.26
CA CYS A 25 -30.05 -9.99 -8.21
C CYS A 25 -29.62 -8.53 -7.94
N PRO A 26 -28.94 -8.25 -6.82
CA PRO A 26 -28.48 -6.90 -6.51
C PRO A 26 -27.43 -6.42 -7.51
N ARG A 27 -27.46 -5.13 -7.83
CA ARG A 27 -26.56 -4.48 -8.78
C ARG A 27 -25.67 -3.48 -8.04
N VAL A 28 -24.36 -3.54 -8.29
CA VAL A 28 -23.38 -2.68 -7.63
C VAL A 28 -22.46 -1.99 -8.62
N ALA A 29 -22.31 -0.67 -8.48
CA ALA A 29 -21.23 0.06 -9.10
C ALA A 29 -20.03 0.15 -8.15
N VAL A 30 -18.87 -0.30 -8.60
CA VAL A 30 -17.59 -0.12 -7.91
C VAL A 30 -16.81 0.96 -8.66
N VAL A 31 -16.62 2.11 -8.03
CA VAL A 31 -15.96 3.28 -8.65
C VAL A 31 -14.48 3.26 -8.27
N GLY A 32 -13.62 2.93 -9.23
CA GLY A 32 -12.18 2.72 -9.06
C GLY A 32 -11.79 1.26 -9.23
N GLY A 33 -10.89 0.99 -10.18
CA GLY A 33 -10.29 -0.30 -10.51
C GLY A 33 -8.95 -0.55 -9.82
N GLY A 34 -8.67 0.13 -8.70
CA GLY A 34 -7.53 -0.16 -7.82
C GLY A 34 -7.74 -1.39 -6.94
N ILE A 35 -6.75 -1.75 -6.13
CA ILE A 35 -6.81 -2.92 -5.23
C ILE A 35 -8.10 -2.95 -4.40
N ALA A 36 -8.50 -1.83 -3.81
CA ALA A 36 -9.69 -1.75 -2.97
C ALA A 36 -10.98 -2.07 -3.75
N GLY A 37 -11.13 -1.49 -4.95
CA GLY A 37 -12.27 -1.76 -5.81
C GLY A 37 -12.28 -3.18 -6.35
N LEU A 38 -11.12 -3.70 -6.78
CA LEU A 38 -10.99 -5.07 -7.26
C LEU A 38 -11.27 -6.10 -6.16
N SER A 39 -10.86 -5.84 -4.91
CA SER A 39 -11.25 -6.64 -3.74
C SER A 39 -12.76 -6.61 -3.50
N ALA A 40 -13.38 -5.43 -3.55
CA ALA A 40 -14.83 -5.30 -3.36
C ALA A 40 -15.61 -6.03 -4.47
N ALA A 41 -15.24 -5.80 -5.74
CA ALA A 41 -15.84 -6.44 -6.90
C ALA A 41 -15.71 -7.97 -6.84
N THR A 42 -14.54 -8.48 -6.43
CA THR A 42 -14.32 -9.92 -6.23
C THR A 42 -15.24 -10.48 -5.16
N GLY A 43 -15.31 -9.82 -4.00
CA GLY A 43 -16.13 -10.30 -2.89
C GLY A 43 -17.61 -10.39 -3.24
N LEU A 44 -18.12 -9.39 -3.97
CA LEU A 44 -19.50 -9.31 -4.43
C LEU A 44 -19.80 -10.33 -5.55
N ALA A 45 -18.96 -10.38 -6.59
CA ALA A 45 -19.17 -11.25 -7.74
C ALA A 45 -19.05 -12.75 -7.40
N GLU A 46 -18.21 -13.11 -6.42
CA GLU A 46 -18.14 -14.48 -5.89
C GLU A 46 -19.41 -14.93 -5.15
N ARG A 47 -20.42 -14.07 -5.01
CA ARG A 47 -21.73 -14.35 -4.41
C ARG A 47 -22.89 -14.04 -5.37
N GLY A 48 -22.63 -13.98 -6.67
CA GLY A 48 -23.67 -13.78 -7.70
C GLY A 48 -24.20 -12.35 -7.82
N VAL A 49 -23.61 -11.37 -7.11
CA VAL A 49 -24.02 -9.96 -7.25
C VAL A 49 -23.58 -9.42 -8.62
N ALA A 50 -24.46 -8.69 -9.30
CA ALA A 50 -24.15 -8.06 -10.58
C ALA A 50 -23.26 -6.82 -10.38
N VAL A 51 -21.98 -6.92 -10.73
CA VAL A 51 -21.00 -5.86 -10.49
C VAL A 51 -20.57 -5.17 -11.80
N GLN A 52 -20.50 -3.84 -11.77
CA GLN A 52 -19.81 -3.04 -12.75
C GLN A 52 -18.66 -2.26 -12.09
N VAL A 53 -17.44 -2.41 -12.60
CA VAL A 53 -16.27 -1.63 -12.19
C VAL A 53 -16.07 -0.49 -13.18
N ILE A 54 -16.04 0.75 -12.69
CA ILE A 54 -15.82 1.96 -13.49
C ILE A 54 -14.46 2.54 -13.10
N GLU A 55 -13.51 2.56 -14.03
CA GLU A 55 -12.14 3.03 -13.81
C GLU A 55 -11.81 4.17 -14.79
N SER A 56 -11.28 5.25 -14.22
CA SER A 56 -10.88 6.46 -14.95
C SER A 56 -9.68 6.27 -15.87
N GLU A 57 -8.78 5.36 -15.53
CA GLU A 57 -7.59 5.02 -16.31
C GLU A 57 -7.90 3.95 -17.36
N HIS A 58 -7.01 3.82 -18.34
CA HIS A 58 -7.08 2.77 -19.38
C HIS A 58 -6.52 1.42 -18.90
N TYR A 59 -6.07 1.34 -17.65
CA TYR A 59 -5.48 0.17 -17.00
C TYR A 59 -6.06 -0.03 -15.60
N LEU A 60 -5.85 -1.22 -15.02
CA LEU A 60 -6.31 -1.59 -13.67
C LEU A 60 -5.17 -1.51 -12.64
N GLY A 61 -5.52 -1.56 -11.35
CA GLY A 61 -4.56 -1.58 -10.24
C GLY A 61 -4.30 -0.21 -9.59
N GLY A 62 -4.72 0.88 -10.23
CA GLY A 62 -4.63 2.24 -9.69
C GLY A 62 -3.20 2.62 -9.31
N ARG A 63 -2.94 2.83 -8.02
CA ARG A 63 -1.59 3.15 -7.52
C ARG A 63 -0.57 2.00 -7.64
N VAL A 64 -1.04 0.79 -7.94
CA VAL A 64 -0.21 -0.38 -8.26
C VAL A 64 -0.42 -0.77 -9.73
N GLY A 65 -0.71 0.21 -10.58
CA GLY A 65 -0.94 -0.03 -12.01
C GLY A 65 0.33 -0.34 -12.80
N GLY A 66 0.14 -1.12 -13.86
CA GLY A 66 1.11 -1.33 -14.93
C GLY A 66 0.46 -1.00 -16.27
N TRP A 67 1.28 -0.59 -17.24
CA TRP A 67 0.85 -0.32 -18.61
C TRP A 67 2.05 -0.52 -19.55
N THR A 68 1.79 -0.51 -20.85
CA THR A 68 2.84 -0.55 -21.87
C THR A 68 2.79 0.73 -22.69
N GLU A 69 3.91 1.44 -22.77
CA GLU A 69 4.07 2.60 -23.65
C GLU A 69 4.72 2.20 -24.96
N ARG A 70 4.48 2.99 -26.01
CA ARG A 70 5.17 2.86 -27.29
C ARG A 70 6.07 4.06 -27.50
N ASP A 71 7.35 3.81 -27.76
CA ASP A 71 8.34 4.84 -28.06
C ASP A 71 9.30 4.35 -29.16
N GLY A 72 9.44 5.12 -30.24
CA GLY A 72 10.30 4.74 -31.37
C GLY A 72 9.98 3.37 -32.02
N GLY A 73 8.75 2.87 -31.89
CA GLY A 73 8.34 1.53 -32.34
C GLY A 73 8.66 0.39 -31.37
N VAL A 74 9.23 0.70 -30.19
CA VAL A 74 9.53 -0.25 -29.12
C VAL A 74 8.42 -0.19 -28.07
N GLU A 75 8.00 -1.36 -27.57
CA GLU A 75 7.09 -1.47 -26.44
C GLU A 75 7.87 -1.44 -25.12
N LEU A 76 7.56 -0.44 -24.29
CA LEU A 76 8.23 -0.17 -23.02
C LEU A 76 7.23 -0.46 -21.89
N ALA A 77 7.44 -1.58 -21.20
CA ALA A 77 6.67 -1.91 -20.00
C ALA A 77 6.93 -0.87 -18.92
N MET A 78 5.86 -0.37 -18.30
CA MET A 78 5.86 0.63 -17.25
C MET A 78 5.06 0.13 -16.06
N ASN A 79 5.64 0.23 -14.87
CA ASN A 79 4.85 0.22 -13.64
C ASN A 79 4.81 1.63 -13.09
N ARG A 80 3.81 1.90 -12.25
CA ARG A 80 3.74 3.17 -11.54
C ARG A 80 4.93 3.41 -10.61
N GLY A 81 5.60 2.35 -10.19
CA GLY A 81 6.79 2.35 -9.36
C GLY A 81 6.94 1.04 -8.62
N PHE A 82 8.07 0.86 -7.96
CA PHE A 82 8.37 -0.29 -7.09
C PHE A 82 7.34 -0.47 -5.97
N HIS A 83 6.78 -1.68 -5.88
CA HIS A 83 5.88 -2.10 -4.80
C HIS A 83 6.33 -3.46 -4.23
N ALA A 84 6.53 -3.49 -2.91
CA ALA A 84 6.85 -4.70 -2.16
C ALA A 84 5.58 -5.44 -1.71
N PHE A 85 5.43 -6.71 -2.09
CA PHE A 85 4.30 -7.55 -1.68
C PHE A 85 4.68 -8.38 -0.46
N PHE A 86 4.43 -7.85 0.73
CA PHE A 86 4.77 -8.53 1.97
C PHE A 86 3.93 -9.79 2.19
N ARG A 87 4.50 -10.79 2.88
CA ARG A 87 3.83 -12.08 3.08
C ARG A 87 2.65 -12.03 4.06
N GLN A 88 2.65 -11.05 4.97
CA GLN A 88 1.53 -10.74 5.86
C GLN A 88 0.42 -9.91 5.21
N TYR A 89 0.50 -9.60 3.92
CA TYR A 89 -0.61 -8.99 3.18
C TYR A 89 -1.66 -10.05 2.86
N TYR A 90 -2.30 -10.59 3.91
CA TYR A 90 -3.14 -11.78 3.82
C TYR A 90 -4.36 -11.54 2.94
N ASN A 91 -5.00 -10.37 3.03
CA ASN A 91 -6.22 -10.09 2.29
C ASN A 91 -5.92 -9.75 0.82
N LEU A 92 -4.81 -9.08 0.54
CA LEU A 92 -4.33 -8.88 -0.84
C LEU A 92 -3.90 -10.22 -1.46
N ARG A 93 -3.16 -11.05 -0.74
CA ARG A 93 -2.75 -12.37 -1.23
C ARG A 93 -3.93 -13.32 -1.40
N ALA A 94 -4.97 -13.19 -0.58
CA ALA A 94 -6.22 -13.92 -0.77
C ALA A 94 -6.90 -13.52 -2.09
N LEU A 95 -6.89 -12.23 -2.46
CA LEU A 95 -7.35 -11.75 -3.78
C LEU A 95 -6.51 -12.35 -4.91
N LEU A 96 -5.18 -12.19 -4.86
CA LEU A 96 -4.28 -12.71 -5.89
C LEU A 96 -4.31 -14.24 -6.00
N GLY A 97 -4.65 -14.93 -4.92
CA GLY A 97 -4.83 -16.38 -4.90
C GLY A 97 -5.96 -16.87 -5.81
N ARG A 98 -6.88 -16.00 -6.24
CA ARG A 98 -7.94 -16.34 -7.22
C ARG A 98 -7.38 -16.59 -8.62
N ILE A 99 -6.29 -15.91 -8.98
CA ILE A 99 -5.66 -16.03 -10.30
C ILE A 99 -4.51 -17.04 -10.30
N ASP A 100 -3.81 -17.17 -9.17
CA ASP A 100 -2.86 -18.27 -8.95
C ASP A 100 -2.82 -18.62 -7.45
N PRO A 101 -3.40 -19.76 -7.03
CA PRO A 101 -3.38 -20.19 -5.63
C PRO A 101 -1.97 -20.37 -5.04
N GLN A 102 -0.97 -20.60 -5.90
CA GLN A 102 0.44 -20.73 -5.49
C GLN A 102 1.20 -19.40 -5.52
N LEU A 103 0.57 -18.33 -6.01
CA LEU A 103 1.15 -17.00 -6.17
C LEU A 103 2.48 -17.00 -6.94
N ARG A 104 2.63 -17.81 -8.00
CA ARG A 104 3.90 -17.95 -8.75
C ARG A 104 4.27 -16.69 -9.53
N MET A 105 3.33 -15.77 -9.71
CA MET A 105 3.62 -14.43 -10.24
C MET A 105 4.45 -13.58 -9.27
N LEU A 106 4.61 -13.97 -8.00
CA LEU A 106 5.43 -13.28 -7.02
C LEU A 106 6.76 -14.01 -6.80
N THR A 107 7.86 -13.31 -7.02
CA THR A 107 9.22 -13.81 -6.80
C THR A 107 9.81 -13.24 -5.51
N PRO A 108 10.40 -14.06 -4.62
CA PRO A 108 11.04 -13.56 -3.41
C PRO A 108 12.23 -12.65 -3.71
N VAL A 109 12.33 -11.54 -2.98
CA VAL A 109 13.54 -10.72 -2.94
C VAL A 109 14.33 -11.12 -1.69
N GLU A 110 15.48 -11.80 -1.88
CA GLU A 110 16.27 -12.35 -0.77
C GLU A 110 16.93 -11.29 0.12
N ASP A 111 17.23 -10.12 -0.46
CA ASP A 111 17.79 -8.98 0.25
C ASP A 111 17.41 -7.66 -0.42
N TYR A 112 17.30 -6.62 0.38
CA TYR A 112 17.00 -5.25 -0.05
C TYR A 112 17.88 -4.29 0.77
N PRO A 113 19.18 -4.18 0.41
CA PRO A 113 20.13 -3.41 1.20
C PRO A 113 19.79 -1.92 1.24
N LEU A 114 20.21 -1.27 2.32
CA LEU A 114 20.16 0.18 2.50
C LEU A 114 21.58 0.70 2.60
N ILE A 115 21.90 1.75 1.83
CA ILE A 115 23.20 2.42 1.87
C ILE A 115 22.99 3.88 2.18
N ASP A 116 23.59 4.36 3.27
CA ASP A 116 23.50 5.76 3.64
C ASP A 116 24.54 6.68 2.98
N GLY A 117 24.39 8.00 3.17
CA GLY A 117 25.29 9.01 2.64
C GLY A 117 26.74 8.88 3.12
N ALA A 118 26.96 8.16 4.23
CA ALA A 118 28.28 7.83 4.76
C ALA A 118 28.81 6.47 4.28
N GLY A 119 28.06 5.77 3.42
CA GLY A 119 28.42 4.47 2.84
C GLY A 119 28.19 3.27 3.76
N ARG A 120 27.56 3.45 4.93
CA ARG A 120 27.19 2.32 5.80
C ARG A 120 26.10 1.50 5.13
N ARG A 121 26.20 0.17 5.27
CA ARG A 121 25.30 -0.77 4.60
C ARG A 121 24.53 -1.59 5.61
N ASP A 122 23.21 -1.54 5.54
CA ASP A 122 22.29 -2.39 6.27
C ASP A 122 21.69 -3.44 5.32
N SER A 123 21.52 -4.67 5.79
CA SER A 123 20.94 -5.79 5.04
C SER A 123 19.89 -6.49 5.89
N PHE A 124 18.82 -6.93 5.26
CA PHE A 124 17.73 -7.66 5.90
C PHE A 124 17.84 -9.17 5.69
N ARG A 125 18.87 -9.61 4.95
CA ARG A 125 19.13 -11.02 4.68
C ARG A 125 19.44 -11.80 5.95
N GLY A 126 18.83 -12.98 6.05
CA GLY A 126 19.15 -13.97 7.09
C GLY A 126 18.85 -13.50 8.52
N LEU A 127 17.89 -12.59 8.69
CA LEU A 127 17.34 -12.26 10.00
C LEU A 127 16.47 -13.42 10.52
N PRO A 128 16.45 -13.68 11.85
CA PRO A 128 15.49 -14.60 12.43
C PRO A 128 14.07 -14.17 12.05
N ARG A 129 13.19 -15.14 11.80
CA ARG A 129 11.79 -14.83 11.49
C ARG A 129 10.96 -14.57 12.74
N THR A 130 11.41 -14.99 13.92
CA THR A 130 10.59 -14.94 15.14
C THR A 130 10.72 -13.59 15.85
N PRO A 131 9.62 -12.81 16.02
CA PRO A 131 9.65 -11.62 16.85
C PRO A 131 9.84 -11.96 18.34
N PRO A 132 10.57 -11.15 19.14
CA PRO A 132 11.26 -9.91 18.74
C PRO A 132 12.71 -10.11 18.26
N TRP A 133 13.18 -11.36 18.10
CA TRP A 133 14.58 -11.66 17.75
C TRP A 133 15.01 -11.12 16.38
N ASN A 134 14.06 -10.97 15.45
CA ASN A 134 14.28 -10.30 14.18
C ASN A 134 14.81 -8.87 14.35
N ALA A 135 14.17 -8.07 15.19
CA ALA A 135 14.55 -6.69 15.47
C ALA A 135 15.87 -6.62 16.26
N VAL A 136 16.05 -7.51 17.24
CA VAL A 136 17.28 -7.56 18.05
C VAL A 136 18.50 -7.92 17.19
N VAL A 137 18.40 -8.95 16.35
CA VAL A 137 19.52 -9.35 15.49
C VAL A 137 19.78 -8.33 14.40
N PHE A 138 18.74 -7.69 13.85
CA PHE A 138 18.93 -6.57 12.92
C PHE A 138 19.75 -5.45 13.56
N ALA A 139 19.31 -4.98 14.73
CA ALA A 139 19.98 -3.90 15.43
C ALA A 139 21.38 -4.31 15.94
N ALA A 140 21.65 -5.59 16.20
CA ALA A 140 22.99 -6.07 16.53
C ALA A 140 23.94 -6.16 15.31
N ARG A 141 23.41 -6.45 14.11
CA ARG A 141 24.18 -6.55 12.85
C ARG A 141 24.39 -5.19 12.19
N SER A 142 23.49 -4.25 12.45
CA SER A 142 23.47 -2.95 11.79
C SER A 142 24.65 -2.09 12.24
N PRO A 143 25.50 -1.59 11.32
CA PRO A 143 26.54 -0.61 11.65
C PRO A 143 25.97 0.73 12.13
N THR A 144 24.66 0.92 11.97
CA THR A 144 23.89 2.11 12.34
C THR A 144 23.51 2.09 13.83
N PHE A 145 23.57 0.93 14.49
CA PHE A 145 23.31 0.76 15.92
C PHE A 145 24.60 0.35 16.66
N ARG A 146 25.12 1.18 17.56
CA ARG A 146 26.21 0.76 18.46
C ARG A 146 25.60 0.19 19.73
N LEU A 147 26.24 -0.84 20.31
CA LEU A 147 25.76 -1.47 21.56
C LEU A 147 25.51 -0.46 22.70
N ARG A 148 26.35 0.57 22.79
CA ARG A 148 26.22 1.66 23.78
C ARG A 148 25.00 2.55 23.58
N ASP A 149 24.38 2.51 22.40
CA ASP A 149 23.24 3.36 22.10
C ASP A 149 21.93 2.74 22.64
N PHE A 150 21.91 1.42 22.86
CA PHE A 150 20.77 0.74 23.49
C PHE A 150 20.56 1.13 24.96
N THR A 151 21.63 1.47 25.68
CA THR A 151 21.53 1.90 27.09
C THR A 151 20.92 3.30 27.23
N ARG A 152 20.80 4.05 26.13
CA ARG A 152 20.24 5.40 26.11
C ARG A 152 18.76 5.43 25.76
N ILE A 153 18.22 4.33 25.21
CA ILE A 153 16.81 4.20 24.85
C ILE A 153 15.96 4.39 26.11
N ASP A 154 14.96 5.26 26.03
CA ASP A 154 13.95 5.40 27.07
C ASP A 154 12.92 4.28 26.94
N ALA A 155 13.02 3.28 27.82
CA ALA A 155 12.13 2.12 27.79
C ALA A 155 10.65 2.52 27.94
N ARG A 156 10.35 3.52 28.79
CA ARG A 156 8.98 3.97 29.04
C ARG A 156 8.38 4.63 27.81
N ALA A 157 9.13 5.48 27.13
CA ALA A 157 8.69 6.08 25.88
C ALA A 157 8.60 5.04 24.74
N ALA A 158 9.44 3.99 24.77
CA ALA A 158 9.40 2.89 23.79
C ALA A 158 8.27 1.87 24.03
N ALA A 159 7.70 1.82 25.24
CA ALA A 159 6.66 0.90 25.65
C ALA A 159 5.48 0.79 24.64
N PRO A 160 5.00 1.88 24.01
CA PRO A 160 3.97 1.81 22.97
C PRO A 160 4.35 1.04 21.71
N LEU A 161 5.62 0.97 21.33
CA LEU A 161 6.07 0.12 20.21
C LEU A 161 5.90 -1.37 20.54
N ALA A 162 6.16 -1.76 21.80
CA ALA A 162 6.10 -3.15 22.24
C ALA A 162 4.66 -3.63 22.57
N ALA A 163 3.77 -2.69 22.90
CA ALA A 163 2.40 -2.95 23.33
C ALA A 163 1.35 -2.31 22.40
N VAL A 164 1.61 -2.33 21.08
CA VAL A 164 0.62 -1.91 20.08
C VAL A 164 -0.68 -2.66 20.29
N SER A 165 -1.80 -1.94 20.20
CA SER A 165 -3.16 -2.49 20.24
C SER A 165 -4.03 -1.61 19.36
N VAL A 166 -4.56 -2.11 18.26
CA VAL A 166 -5.42 -1.31 17.36
C VAL A 166 -6.89 -1.53 17.78
N PRO A 167 -7.70 -0.46 17.99
CA PRO A 167 -7.40 0.96 17.73
C PRO A 167 -6.77 1.76 18.88
N GLY A 168 -6.58 1.17 20.07
CA GLY A 168 -6.09 1.89 21.27
C GLY A 168 -4.76 2.65 21.11
N THR A 169 -3.85 2.19 20.24
CA THR A 169 -2.60 2.88 19.90
C THR A 169 -2.85 4.22 19.23
N TYR A 170 -3.90 4.35 18.41
CA TYR A 170 -4.27 5.62 17.80
C TYR A 170 -4.84 6.60 18.83
N GLN A 171 -5.61 6.11 19.80
CA GLN A 171 -6.08 6.97 20.91
C GLN A 171 -4.90 7.52 21.72
N LEU A 172 -3.85 6.71 21.88
CA LEU A 172 -2.68 7.07 22.69
C LEU A 172 -1.68 7.99 21.97
N LEU A 173 -1.40 7.73 20.69
CA LEU A 173 -0.24 8.33 20.00
C LEU A 173 -0.61 9.21 18.82
N ASP A 174 -1.86 9.21 18.35
CA ASP A 174 -2.17 9.84 17.06
C ASP A 174 -1.95 11.35 17.08
N HIS A 175 -2.05 12.00 18.23
CA HIS A 175 -1.83 13.44 18.38
C HIS A 175 -0.35 13.87 18.37
N THR A 176 0.59 12.92 18.39
CA THR A 176 2.03 13.17 18.34
C THR A 176 2.56 12.80 16.95
N ASP A 177 3.50 13.57 16.42
CA ASP A 177 4.19 13.20 15.19
C ASP A 177 5.29 12.14 15.42
N ALA A 178 5.65 11.45 14.35
CA ALA A 178 6.60 10.34 14.39
C ALA A 178 8.02 10.81 14.71
N ALA A 179 8.40 12.05 14.36
CA ALA A 179 9.71 12.60 14.68
C ALA A 179 9.85 12.82 16.20
N THR A 180 8.92 13.56 16.80
CA THR A 180 8.84 13.81 18.24
C THR A 180 8.81 12.50 19.02
N PHE A 181 8.00 11.52 18.59
CA PHE A 181 7.92 10.23 19.28
C PHE A 181 9.25 9.45 19.27
N LEU A 182 9.99 9.44 18.15
CA LEU A 182 11.30 8.79 18.09
C LEU A 182 12.39 9.54 18.87
N GLU A 183 12.25 10.86 19.01
CA GLU A 183 13.09 11.67 19.89
C GLU A 183 12.84 11.37 21.37
N ASP A 184 11.58 11.25 21.79
CA ASP A 184 11.20 10.91 23.16
C ASP A 184 11.72 9.53 23.59
N ILE A 185 11.75 8.56 22.66
CA ILE A 185 12.36 7.24 22.88
C ILE A 185 13.90 7.35 23.03
N ARG A 186 14.50 8.48 22.66
CA ARG A 186 15.95 8.67 22.53
C ARG A 186 16.57 7.66 21.59
N PHE A 187 15.91 7.39 20.46
CA PHE A 187 16.52 6.55 19.42
C PHE A 187 17.84 7.18 18.95
N PRO A 188 18.88 6.37 18.68
CA PRO A 188 20.18 6.89 18.25
C PRO A 188 20.04 7.67 16.93
N ALA A 189 20.72 8.80 16.76
CA ALA A 189 20.53 9.67 15.58
C ALA A 189 20.66 8.92 14.23
N ALA A 190 21.67 8.05 14.10
CA ALA A 190 21.87 7.23 12.91
C ALA A 190 20.70 6.23 12.69
N ALA A 191 20.22 5.59 13.75
CA ALA A 191 19.08 4.67 13.70
C ALA A 191 17.74 5.39 13.46
N ARG A 192 17.60 6.63 13.94
CA ARG A 192 16.47 7.51 13.59
C ARG A 192 16.48 7.79 12.11
N HIS A 193 17.60 8.18 11.50
CA HIS A 193 17.66 8.37 10.05
C HIS A 193 17.28 7.11 9.28
N LEU A 194 17.81 5.94 9.67
CA LEU A 194 17.44 4.67 9.05
C LEU A 194 15.94 4.35 9.18
N ALA A 195 15.37 4.52 10.37
CA ALA A 195 13.96 4.29 10.63
C ALA A 195 13.10 5.31 9.86
N PHE A 196 13.37 6.60 10.05
CA PHE A 196 12.70 7.71 9.38
C PHE A 196 12.68 7.54 7.88
N GLU A 197 13.77 7.07 7.27
CA GLU A 197 13.79 6.88 5.83
C GLU A 197 13.05 5.62 5.37
N VAL A 198 13.16 4.49 6.08
CA VAL A 198 12.33 3.30 5.75
C VAL A 198 10.84 3.65 5.85
N PHE A 199 10.46 4.50 6.80
CA PHE A 199 9.07 4.93 7.00
C PHE A 199 8.64 6.09 6.09
N SER A 200 9.48 7.09 5.83
CA SER A 200 9.19 8.19 4.91
C SER A 200 9.04 7.66 3.48
N ARG A 201 9.84 6.67 3.08
CA ARG A 201 9.68 5.94 1.81
C ARG A 201 8.36 5.19 1.71
N SER A 202 7.87 4.65 2.83
CA SER A 202 6.62 3.89 2.86
C SER A 202 5.37 4.78 2.78
N PHE A 203 5.45 6.03 3.26
CA PHE A 203 4.33 6.98 3.33
C PHE A 203 4.47 8.22 2.46
N PHE A 204 5.60 8.36 1.75
CA PHE A 204 5.94 9.51 0.91
C PHE A 204 5.93 10.85 1.68
N ALA A 205 6.14 10.82 3.00
CA ALA A 205 5.99 11.98 3.88
C ALA A 205 7.12 12.08 4.90
N ASP A 206 7.47 13.31 5.26
CA ASP A 206 8.39 13.60 6.36
C ASP A 206 7.80 13.09 7.70
N PRO A 207 8.60 12.44 8.57
CA PRO A 207 8.14 11.95 9.87
C PRO A 207 7.47 13.01 10.76
N ALA A 208 7.85 14.28 10.66
CA ALA A 208 7.19 15.39 11.39
C ALA A 208 5.74 15.62 10.93
N ASN A 209 5.38 15.14 9.75
CA ASN A 209 4.03 15.21 9.19
C ASN A 209 3.25 13.89 9.31
N LEU A 210 3.83 12.87 9.95
CA LEU A 210 3.23 11.54 10.09
C LEU A 210 2.85 11.26 11.55
N SER A 211 1.67 10.68 11.76
CA SER A 211 1.21 10.24 13.09
C SER A 211 2.14 9.18 13.70
N ALA A 212 2.52 9.36 14.96
CA ALA A 212 3.28 8.39 15.74
C ALA A 212 2.52 7.06 15.91
N ALA A 213 1.18 7.09 15.86
CA ALA A 213 0.37 5.87 15.91
C ALA A 213 0.49 5.02 14.63
N GLU A 214 0.57 5.66 13.46
CA GLU A 214 0.82 4.96 12.19
C GLU A 214 2.23 4.35 12.20
N LEU A 215 3.23 5.09 12.68
CA LEU A 215 4.59 4.58 12.88
C LEU A 215 4.61 3.34 13.79
N ALA A 216 4.01 3.43 14.98
CA ALA A 216 3.96 2.31 15.92
C ALA A 216 3.23 1.10 15.34
N THR A 217 2.13 1.33 14.62
CA THR A 217 1.36 0.28 13.95
C THR A 217 2.19 -0.40 12.85
N MET A 218 2.95 0.36 12.04
CA MET A 218 3.87 -0.22 11.04
C MET A 218 4.98 -1.04 11.70
N PHE A 219 5.59 -0.52 12.76
CA PHE A 219 6.61 -1.24 13.51
C PHE A 219 6.06 -2.58 14.03
N HIS A 220 4.82 -2.59 14.51
CA HIS A 220 4.14 -3.82 14.86
C HIS A 220 3.91 -4.72 13.64
N ILE A 221 3.37 -4.24 12.52
CA ILE A 221 3.13 -5.08 11.33
C ILE A 221 4.41 -5.77 10.83
N TYR A 222 5.53 -5.04 10.76
CA TYR A 222 6.76 -5.50 10.13
C TYR A 222 7.75 -6.18 11.08
N PHE A 223 7.85 -5.74 12.33
CA PHE A 223 8.86 -6.25 13.26
C PHE A 223 8.26 -7.11 14.38
N LEU A 224 7.18 -6.70 15.04
CA LEU A 224 6.74 -7.36 16.28
C LEU A 224 5.52 -8.26 16.14
N GLY A 225 4.72 -8.02 15.13
CA GLY A 225 3.38 -8.53 14.90
C GLY A 225 3.32 -9.58 13.80
N SER A 226 4.41 -9.85 13.07
CA SER A 226 4.47 -10.94 12.08
C SER A 226 5.87 -11.56 12.02
N SER A 227 5.94 -12.89 11.84
CA SER A 227 7.19 -13.57 11.46
C SER A 227 7.47 -13.53 9.94
N GLU A 228 6.55 -12.89 9.23
CA GLU A 228 6.55 -12.75 7.77
C GLU A 228 6.82 -11.29 7.37
N GLY A 229 6.89 -10.40 8.37
CA GLY A 229 6.93 -8.95 8.27
C GLY A 229 8.04 -8.35 7.40
N LEU A 230 9.24 -8.91 7.47
CA LEU A 230 10.44 -8.37 6.80
C LEU A 230 10.73 -9.04 5.46
N ILE A 231 9.85 -9.94 5.00
CA ILE A 231 10.06 -10.63 3.73
C ILE A 231 8.96 -10.17 2.77
N PHE A 232 9.39 -9.57 1.67
CA PHE A 232 8.51 -9.25 0.57
C PHE A 232 8.92 -9.99 -0.70
N ASP A 233 7.91 -10.22 -1.52
CA ASP A 233 8.07 -10.72 -2.87
C ASP A 233 7.76 -9.55 -3.84
N VAL A 234 8.15 -9.68 -5.11
CA VAL A 234 7.85 -8.71 -6.18
C VAL A 234 7.22 -9.45 -7.37
N PRO A 235 6.35 -8.81 -8.17
CA PRO A 235 5.85 -9.41 -9.40
C PRO A 235 6.98 -9.79 -10.37
N SER A 236 6.87 -10.96 -10.99
CA SER A 236 7.86 -11.48 -11.95
C SER A 236 7.75 -10.89 -13.35
N ALA A 237 6.72 -10.08 -13.59
CA ALA A 237 6.43 -9.36 -14.81
C ALA A 237 5.83 -7.99 -14.46
N ASN A 238 5.60 -7.16 -15.48
CA ASN A 238 4.85 -5.92 -15.34
C ASN A 238 3.52 -6.15 -14.60
N TYR A 239 3.06 -5.18 -13.81
CA TYR A 239 1.89 -5.36 -12.94
C TYR A 239 0.60 -5.68 -13.70
N ASP A 240 0.42 -5.14 -14.91
CA ASP A 240 -0.75 -5.46 -15.73
C ASP A 240 -0.74 -6.94 -16.15
N SER A 241 0.37 -7.40 -16.73
CA SER A 241 0.58 -8.79 -17.15
C SER A 241 0.51 -9.78 -15.98
N ALA A 242 1.16 -9.45 -14.86
CA ALA A 242 1.33 -10.36 -13.72
C ALA A 242 0.07 -10.46 -12.84
N LEU A 243 -0.66 -9.36 -12.68
CA LEU A 243 -1.69 -9.23 -11.63
C LEU A 243 -3.06 -8.88 -12.21
N TRP A 244 -3.14 -7.84 -13.03
CA TRP A 244 -4.44 -7.20 -13.29
C TRP A 244 -5.19 -7.75 -14.49
N GLN A 245 -4.50 -8.09 -15.60
CA GLN A 245 -5.12 -8.80 -16.72
C GLN A 245 -5.68 -10.17 -16.29
N PRO A 246 -4.93 -11.03 -15.56
CA PRO A 246 -5.48 -12.29 -15.07
C PRO A 246 -6.68 -12.10 -14.13
N LEU A 247 -6.64 -11.10 -13.25
CA LEU A 247 -7.73 -10.85 -12.30
C LEU A 247 -8.96 -10.28 -13.01
N ARG A 248 -8.76 -9.42 -14.00
CA ARG A 248 -9.82 -8.96 -14.89
C ARG A 248 -10.50 -10.14 -15.57
N GLY A 249 -9.73 -11.04 -16.19
CA GLY A 249 -10.28 -12.25 -16.83
C GLY A 249 -11.06 -13.14 -15.85
N TYR A 250 -10.56 -13.31 -14.62
CA TYR A 250 -11.26 -14.03 -13.55
C TYR A 250 -12.62 -13.41 -13.19
N LEU A 251 -12.69 -12.08 -13.15
CA LEU A 251 -13.89 -11.32 -12.80
C LEU A 251 -14.88 -11.22 -13.97
N GLU A 252 -14.40 -10.99 -15.20
CA GLU A 252 -15.23 -11.03 -16.41
C GLU A 252 -15.85 -12.41 -16.59
N GLY A 253 -15.12 -13.50 -16.30
CA GLY A 253 -15.66 -14.86 -16.25
C GLY A 253 -16.77 -15.09 -15.20
N ARG A 254 -16.96 -14.15 -14.27
CA ARG A 254 -18.05 -14.11 -13.27
C ARG A 254 -19.11 -13.05 -13.59
N GLY A 255 -19.09 -12.50 -14.80
CA GLY A 255 -20.06 -11.52 -15.25
C GLY A 255 -19.79 -10.08 -14.78
N VAL A 256 -18.63 -9.80 -14.17
CA VAL A 256 -18.24 -8.42 -13.84
C VAL A 256 -17.98 -7.65 -15.14
N ARG A 257 -18.59 -6.47 -15.25
CA ARG A 257 -18.38 -5.57 -16.40
C ARG A 257 -17.37 -4.49 -16.05
N PHE A 258 -16.34 -4.33 -16.88
CA PHE A 258 -15.35 -3.26 -16.73
C PHE A 258 -15.62 -2.12 -17.70
N ARG A 259 -15.63 -0.89 -17.20
CA ARG A 259 -15.64 0.35 -17.97
C ARG A 259 -14.35 1.11 -17.66
N LEU A 260 -13.31 0.86 -18.45
CA LEU A 260 -12.04 1.59 -18.35
C LEU A 260 -12.15 2.94 -19.07
N ALA A 261 -11.20 3.83 -18.80
CA ALA A 261 -11.16 5.18 -19.36
C ALA A 261 -12.48 5.95 -19.20
N THR A 262 -13.20 5.71 -18.09
CA THR A 262 -14.51 6.30 -17.79
C THR A 262 -14.47 6.91 -16.40
N LYS A 263 -14.71 8.21 -16.27
CA LYS A 263 -14.73 8.89 -14.96
C LYS A 263 -16.15 9.01 -14.44
N VAL A 264 -16.36 8.64 -13.18
CA VAL A 264 -17.59 9.00 -12.47
C VAL A 264 -17.50 10.45 -12.03
N LEU A 265 -18.52 11.24 -12.36
CA LEU A 265 -18.58 12.68 -12.09
C LEU A 265 -19.40 13.00 -10.84
N ARG A 266 -20.56 12.34 -10.68
CA ARG A 266 -21.49 12.51 -9.56
C ARG A 266 -22.34 11.27 -9.37
N ILE A 267 -22.93 11.12 -8.19
CA ILE A 267 -23.86 10.05 -7.86
C ILE A 267 -25.09 10.66 -7.20
N ASP A 268 -26.26 10.39 -7.74
CA ASP A 268 -27.53 10.82 -7.16
C ASP A 268 -28.11 9.67 -6.32
N ALA A 269 -28.50 9.96 -5.08
CA ALA A 269 -29.25 9.03 -4.26
C ALA A 269 -30.76 9.22 -4.51
N GLU A 270 -31.40 8.26 -5.16
CA GLU A 270 -32.82 8.34 -5.47
C GLU A 270 -33.69 7.87 -4.28
N ARG A 271 -34.94 8.35 -4.22
CA ARG A 271 -35.90 8.08 -3.13
C ARG A 271 -36.23 6.58 -2.94
N ALA A 272 -35.88 5.71 -3.90
CA ALA A 272 -36.21 4.28 -3.91
C ALA A 272 -35.06 3.36 -3.42
N LYS A 273 -34.05 3.89 -2.72
CA LYS A 273 -32.84 3.12 -2.30
C LYS A 273 -31.97 2.66 -3.48
N THR A 274 -32.07 3.35 -4.60
CA THR A 274 -31.25 3.17 -5.81
C THR A 274 -30.30 4.36 -5.96
N PHE A 275 -29.19 4.14 -6.65
CA PHE A 275 -28.21 5.16 -6.99
C PHE A 275 -28.12 5.30 -8.50
N ARG A 276 -28.06 6.55 -8.98
CA ARG A 276 -27.71 6.84 -10.36
C ARG A 276 -26.28 7.36 -10.42
N VAL A 277 -25.41 6.62 -11.10
CA VAL A 277 -23.99 6.96 -11.27
C VAL A 277 -23.81 7.64 -12.62
N HIS A 278 -23.38 8.89 -12.63
CA HIS A 278 -23.14 9.68 -13.84
C HIS A 278 -21.67 9.66 -14.25
N THR A 279 -21.41 9.47 -15.55
CA THR A 279 -20.03 9.43 -16.08
C THR A 279 -19.69 10.64 -16.96
N ASP A 280 -18.43 10.76 -17.36
CA ASP A 280 -17.94 11.74 -18.34
C ASP A 280 -18.27 11.40 -19.79
N SER A 281 -18.89 10.25 -20.05
CA SER A 281 -19.39 9.84 -21.38
C SER A 281 -20.86 10.21 -21.63
N ASP A 282 -21.41 11.16 -20.85
CA ASP A 282 -22.81 11.62 -20.87
C ASP A 282 -23.85 10.49 -20.71
N ASP A 283 -23.42 9.38 -20.10
CA ASP A 283 -24.27 8.26 -19.75
C ASP A 283 -24.38 8.07 -18.23
N HIS A 284 -25.26 7.14 -17.84
CA HIS A 284 -25.45 6.80 -16.43
C HIS A 284 -25.76 5.31 -16.26
N CYS A 285 -25.56 4.81 -15.04
CA CYS A 285 -26.07 3.51 -14.63
C CYS A 285 -26.81 3.56 -13.30
N ASP A 286 -27.97 2.90 -13.26
CA ASP A 286 -28.78 2.75 -12.05
C ASP A 286 -28.41 1.44 -11.35
N VAL A 287 -28.13 1.51 -10.05
CA VAL A 287 -27.64 0.39 -9.21
C VAL A 287 -28.25 0.45 -7.80
N ASP A 288 -28.23 -0.67 -7.08
CA ASP A 288 -28.78 -0.78 -5.71
C ASP A 288 -27.77 -0.32 -4.64
N ALA A 289 -26.47 -0.35 -4.96
CA ALA A 289 -25.41 0.08 -4.08
C ALA A 289 -24.18 0.58 -4.85
N VAL A 290 -23.37 1.39 -4.17
CA VAL A 290 -22.10 1.92 -4.70
C VAL A 290 -20.97 1.72 -3.71
N VAL A 291 -19.83 1.26 -4.21
CA VAL A 291 -18.55 1.28 -3.47
C VAL A 291 -17.65 2.34 -4.11
N LEU A 292 -17.37 3.42 -3.39
CA LEU A 292 -16.39 4.43 -3.79
C LEU A 292 -15.00 3.96 -3.37
N ALA A 293 -14.22 3.51 -4.35
CA ALA A 293 -12.86 2.98 -4.20
C ALA A 293 -11.81 3.83 -4.94
N THR A 294 -11.99 5.15 -4.95
CA THR A 294 -11.16 6.11 -5.67
C THR A 294 -9.95 6.57 -4.83
N ASP A 295 -9.06 7.36 -5.45
CA ASP A 295 -8.12 8.20 -4.70
C ASP A 295 -8.85 9.35 -3.98
N ILE A 296 -8.09 10.13 -3.18
CA ILE A 296 -8.64 11.24 -2.38
C ILE A 296 -9.25 12.32 -3.28
N ALA A 297 -8.56 12.71 -4.35
CA ALA A 297 -9.03 13.76 -5.25
C ALA A 297 -10.30 13.34 -5.99
N GLY A 298 -10.38 12.08 -6.44
CA GLY A 298 -11.58 11.46 -6.99
C GLY A 298 -12.74 11.49 -6.01
N LEU A 299 -12.51 11.05 -4.79
CA LEU A 299 -13.52 10.98 -3.74
C LEU A 299 -14.08 12.37 -3.41
N GLN A 300 -13.20 13.34 -3.22
CA GLN A 300 -13.57 14.73 -2.94
C GLN A 300 -14.39 15.34 -4.07
N ARG A 301 -14.00 15.12 -5.33
CA ARG A 301 -14.72 15.65 -6.49
C ARG A 301 -16.12 15.06 -6.62
N ILE A 302 -16.23 13.73 -6.53
CA ILE A 302 -17.51 13.03 -6.64
C ILE A 302 -18.45 13.47 -5.51
N VAL A 303 -17.97 13.49 -4.26
CA VAL A 303 -18.79 13.90 -3.11
C VAL A 303 -19.16 15.39 -3.21
N ALA A 304 -18.26 16.26 -3.64
CA ALA A 304 -18.55 17.68 -3.85
C ALA A 304 -19.65 17.91 -4.89
N ALA A 305 -19.62 17.13 -5.99
CA ALA A 305 -20.61 17.20 -7.07
C ALA A 305 -21.93 16.48 -6.78
N SER A 306 -22.02 15.74 -5.66
CA SER A 306 -23.19 14.95 -5.28
C SER A 306 -23.84 15.55 -4.02
N SER A 307 -24.77 16.49 -4.19
CA SER A 307 -25.38 17.25 -3.09
C SER A 307 -26.14 16.39 -2.09
N ASP A 308 -26.71 15.29 -2.57
CA ASP A 308 -27.65 14.47 -1.81
C ASP A 308 -26.97 13.29 -1.07
N LEU A 309 -25.63 13.24 -1.08
CA LEU A 309 -24.85 12.18 -0.45
C LEU A 309 -24.31 12.56 0.92
N GLY A 310 -24.63 11.72 1.90
CA GLY A 310 -24.11 11.79 3.27
C GLY A 310 -24.62 12.98 4.07
N THR A 311 -24.06 13.14 5.26
CA THR A 311 -24.31 14.29 6.14
C THR A 311 -23.23 15.35 5.94
N ASP A 312 -23.50 16.60 6.34
CA ASP A 312 -22.52 17.69 6.28
C ASP A 312 -21.20 17.34 6.98
N ASP A 313 -21.27 16.71 8.16
CA ASP A 313 -20.10 16.26 8.91
C ASP A 313 -19.27 15.23 8.12
N TRP A 314 -19.93 14.26 7.48
CA TRP A 314 -19.24 13.26 6.67
C TRP A 314 -18.61 13.90 5.43
N ARG A 315 -19.30 14.83 4.77
CA ARG A 315 -18.74 15.58 3.63
C ARG A 315 -17.53 16.43 4.05
N ALA A 316 -17.59 17.04 5.23
CA ALA A 316 -16.47 17.79 5.81
C ALA A 316 -15.27 16.88 6.13
N GLN A 317 -15.49 15.65 6.62
CA GLN A 317 -14.43 14.66 6.81
C GLN A 317 -13.72 14.31 5.50
N ILE A 318 -14.49 14.07 4.43
CA ILE A 318 -13.95 13.78 3.09
C ILE A 318 -13.14 14.97 2.56
N ALA A 319 -13.66 16.18 2.69
CA ALA A 319 -12.98 17.40 2.24
C ALA A 319 -11.66 17.67 2.98
N ARG A 320 -11.50 17.17 4.21
CA ARG A 320 -10.27 17.31 5.02
C ARG A 320 -9.20 16.27 4.72
N LEU A 321 -9.49 15.25 3.91
CA LEU A 321 -8.49 14.27 3.50
C LEU A 321 -7.35 14.96 2.74
N ARG A 322 -6.11 14.60 3.07
CA ARG A 322 -4.90 15.19 2.49
C ARG A 322 -4.07 14.12 1.81
N THR A 323 -3.39 14.52 0.75
CA THR A 323 -2.37 13.70 0.10
C THR A 323 -0.99 13.98 0.68
N ALA A 324 -0.12 12.98 0.63
CA ALA A 324 1.28 13.11 0.96
C ALA A 324 1.99 13.97 -0.10
N PRO A 325 3.17 14.52 0.21
CA PRO A 325 3.97 15.23 -0.78
C PRO A 325 4.20 14.38 -2.06
N PRO A 326 4.38 15.03 -3.21
CA PRO A 326 4.62 14.35 -4.47
C PRO A 326 5.81 13.38 -4.46
N PHE A 327 5.78 12.45 -5.40
CA PHE A 327 6.90 11.55 -5.69
C PHE A 327 7.15 11.41 -7.18
N ALA A 328 8.39 11.09 -7.53
CA ALA A 328 8.82 10.86 -8.90
C ALA A 328 9.44 9.47 -9.08
N VAL A 329 9.17 8.88 -10.25
CA VAL A 329 9.78 7.64 -10.71
C VAL A 329 10.42 7.92 -12.08
N HIS A 330 11.71 7.63 -12.22
CA HIS A 330 12.46 7.82 -13.45
C HIS A 330 13.01 6.48 -13.92
N ARG A 331 12.38 5.93 -14.97
CA ARG A 331 12.78 4.67 -15.59
C ARG A 331 13.69 4.96 -16.78
N LEU A 332 14.80 4.23 -16.84
CA LEU A 332 15.90 4.39 -17.78
C LEU A 332 16.16 3.05 -18.48
N TRP A 333 16.25 3.08 -19.79
CA TRP A 333 16.69 1.96 -20.61
C TRP A 333 18.08 2.26 -21.13
N LEU A 334 19.08 1.54 -20.63
CA LEU A 334 20.49 1.80 -20.85
C LEU A 334 21.05 0.86 -21.92
N ASP A 335 21.92 1.35 -22.79
CA ASP A 335 22.60 0.56 -23.84
C ASP A 335 23.71 -0.36 -23.29
N ARG A 336 23.98 -0.29 -21.98
CA ARG A 336 24.99 -1.08 -21.28
C ARG A 336 24.42 -1.72 -20.03
N PRO A 337 24.91 -2.91 -19.65
CA PRO A 337 24.43 -3.60 -18.47
C PRO A 337 24.94 -2.92 -17.19
N VAL A 338 24.09 -2.85 -16.17
CA VAL A 338 24.53 -2.58 -14.79
C VAL A 338 25.33 -3.77 -14.27
N ALA A 339 26.36 -3.52 -13.43
CA ALA A 339 27.26 -4.56 -12.96
C ALA A 339 26.49 -5.72 -12.28
N ALA A 340 26.92 -6.96 -12.55
CA ALA A 340 26.19 -8.16 -12.14
C ALA A 340 26.02 -8.32 -10.62
N HIS A 341 26.89 -7.69 -9.83
CA HIS A 341 26.85 -7.75 -8.35
C HIS A 341 25.88 -6.74 -7.73
N ARG A 342 25.30 -5.81 -8.51
CA ARG A 342 24.31 -4.85 -7.99
C ARG A 342 23.01 -5.58 -7.62
N PRO A 343 22.41 -5.24 -6.47
CA PRO A 343 21.17 -5.88 -6.04
C PRO A 343 20.00 -5.49 -6.96
N ALA A 344 18.94 -6.30 -6.92
CA ALA A 344 17.67 -6.00 -7.60
C ALA A 344 17.03 -4.69 -7.11
N PHE A 345 17.18 -4.38 -5.82
CA PHE A 345 16.68 -3.18 -5.19
C PHE A 345 17.73 -2.66 -4.19
N LEU A 346 17.91 -1.34 -4.15
CA LEU A 346 18.81 -0.65 -3.24
C LEU A 346 18.13 0.60 -2.70
N GLY A 347 18.00 0.74 -1.38
CA GLY A 347 17.65 2.01 -0.76
C GLY A 347 18.88 2.91 -0.60
N THR A 348 18.78 4.17 -1.00
CA THR A 348 19.91 5.13 -1.08
C THR A 348 19.73 6.27 -0.07
N ALA A 349 19.69 5.88 1.20
CA ALA A 349 19.64 6.74 2.37
C ALA A 349 20.57 7.97 2.31
N GLY A 350 20.05 9.17 2.54
CA GLY A 350 20.84 10.41 2.49
C GLY A 350 21.53 10.74 1.15
N HIS A 351 21.11 10.16 0.02
CA HIS A 351 21.59 10.52 -1.34
C HIS A 351 20.54 11.34 -2.10
N GLU A 352 20.04 12.42 -1.50
CA GLU A 352 19.01 13.27 -2.11
C GLU A 352 19.36 13.73 -3.55
N PRO A 353 18.40 13.72 -4.49
CA PRO A 353 16.98 13.39 -4.30
C PRO A 353 16.65 11.89 -4.44
N LEU A 354 17.64 11.00 -4.49
CA LEU A 354 17.45 9.59 -4.82
C LEU A 354 17.18 8.75 -3.58
N ASP A 355 16.00 8.13 -3.50
CA ASP A 355 15.59 7.28 -2.39
C ASP A 355 15.83 5.79 -2.62
N ASN A 356 15.71 5.34 -3.87
CA ASN A 356 16.09 3.99 -4.25
C ASN A 356 16.42 3.82 -5.73
N ILE A 357 17.15 2.74 -6.00
CA ILE A 357 17.50 2.24 -7.33
C ILE A 357 16.98 0.80 -7.45
N SER A 358 16.18 0.54 -8.48
CA SER A 358 15.79 -0.81 -8.87
C SER A 358 16.46 -1.19 -10.19
N VAL A 359 17.00 -2.41 -10.26
CA VAL A 359 17.52 -3.03 -11.49
C VAL A 359 16.49 -4.05 -11.95
N LEU A 360 15.58 -3.63 -12.83
CA LEU A 360 14.30 -4.32 -13.07
C LEU A 360 14.50 -5.69 -13.69
N GLU A 361 15.47 -5.87 -14.58
CA GLU A 361 15.71 -7.16 -15.25
C GLU A 361 16.04 -8.32 -14.30
N ARG A 362 16.39 -7.99 -13.04
CA ARG A 362 16.65 -8.99 -11.99
C ARG A 362 15.37 -9.71 -11.54
N TYR A 363 14.19 -9.14 -11.75
CA TYR A 363 12.93 -9.74 -11.33
C TYR A 363 11.78 -9.60 -12.33
N GLU A 364 11.75 -8.57 -13.16
CA GLU A 364 10.69 -8.32 -14.15
C GLU A 364 11.07 -8.92 -15.53
N CYS A 365 10.19 -9.75 -16.10
CA CYS A 365 10.49 -10.46 -17.34
C CYS A 365 10.55 -9.55 -18.57
N GLU A 366 9.71 -8.52 -18.67
CA GLU A 366 9.73 -7.55 -19.78
C GLU A 366 11.05 -6.78 -19.79
N ALA A 367 11.49 -6.29 -18.63
CA ALA A 367 12.80 -5.64 -18.48
C ALA A 367 13.95 -6.60 -18.85
N ARG A 368 13.88 -7.88 -18.47
CA ARG A 368 14.88 -8.89 -18.81
C ARG A 368 14.94 -9.19 -20.30
N ASN A 369 13.79 -9.28 -20.95
CA ASN A 369 13.69 -9.48 -22.39
C ASN A 369 14.30 -8.28 -23.13
N TRP A 370 13.98 -7.06 -22.71
CA TRP A 370 14.58 -5.84 -23.27
C TRP A 370 16.10 -5.82 -23.09
N ALA A 371 16.58 -6.06 -21.87
CA ALA A 371 18.01 -6.07 -21.54
C ALA A 371 18.78 -7.12 -22.37
N THR A 372 18.20 -8.30 -22.58
CA THR A 372 18.80 -9.37 -23.39
C THR A 372 18.89 -8.97 -24.87
N ALA A 373 17.83 -8.37 -25.43
CA ALA A 373 17.78 -7.96 -26.83
C ALA A 373 18.75 -6.80 -27.13
N HIS A 374 18.92 -5.86 -26.20
CA HIS A 374 19.72 -4.66 -26.39
C HIS A 374 21.13 -4.74 -25.76
N ARG A 375 21.45 -5.85 -25.08
CA ARG A 375 22.65 -6.02 -24.25
C ARG A 375 22.82 -4.88 -23.22
N GLY A 376 21.68 -4.45 -22.68
CA GLY A 376 21.52 -3.26 -21.84
C GLY A 376 21.05 -3.57 -20.42
N SER A 377 20.46 -2.58 -19.77
CA SER A 377 19.82 -2.69 -18.45
C SER A 377 18.61 -1.77 -18.35
N VAL A 378 17.62 -2.14 -17.53
CA VAL A 378 16.47 -1.27 -17.22
C VAL A 378 16.53 -0.88 -15.76
N VAL A 379 16.81 0.39 -15.50
CA VAL A 379 17.01 0.95 -14.16
C VAL A 379 15.86 1.88 -13.82
N GLU A 380 15.34 1.79 -12.61
CA GLU A 380 14.30 2.69 -12.11
C GLU A 380 14.80 3.41 -10.86
N LEU A 381 14.67 4.73 -10.88
CA LEU A 381 15.05 5.65 -9.81
C LEU A 381 13.79 6.20 -9.16
N HIS A 382 13.79 6.28 -7.84
CA HIS A 382 12.68 6.85 -7.08
C HIS A 382 13.13 8.02 -6.23
N SER A 383 12.26 9.01 -6.15
CA SER A 383 12.40 10.18 -5.28
C SER A 383 11.07 10.45 -4.60
N TYR A 384 11.05 10.47 -3.28
CA TYR A 384 9.85 10.61 -2.46
C TYR A 384 9.85 11.92 -1.68
N ALA A 385 8.71 12.25 -1.09
CA ALA A 385 8.54 13.40 -0.21
C ALA A 385 9.04 14.73 -0.83
N LEU A 386 8.76 14.93 -2.12
CA LEU A 386 9.32 16.04 -2.90
C LEU A 386 8.55 17.35 -2.69
N ASP A 387 9.28 18.46 -2.57
CA ASP A 387 8.68 19.80 -2.67
C ASP A 387 8.34 20.18 -4.12
N SER A 388 9.16 19.69 -5.07
CA SER A 388 9.00 19.90 -6.51
C SER A 388 9.57 18.72 -7.29
N ALA A 389 9.18 18.57 -8.55
CA ALA A 389 9.70 17.50 -9.41
C ALA A 389 11.24 17.53 -9.43
N PRO A 390 11.93 16.39 -9.21
CA PRO A 390 13.37 16.39 -9.10
C PRO A 390 13.96 16.70 -10.47
N SER A 391 15.03 17.49 -10.49
CA SER A 391 15.80 17.68 -11.72
C SER A 391 16.29 16.33 -12.22
N ARG A 392 15.99 16.01 -13.48
CA ARG A 392 16.52 14.84 -14.21
C ARG A 392 18.02 14.66 -13.95
N ASP A 393 18.78 15.74 -14.07
CA ASP A 393 20.24 15.69 -13.91
C ASP A 393 20.67 15.45 -12.45
N ALA A 394 19.86 15.87 -11.47
CA ALA A 394 20.14 15.59 -10.06
C ALA A 394 19.99 14.10 -9.74
N ALA A 395 18.93 13.46 -10.24
CA ALA A 395 18.73 12.02 -10.08
C ALA A 395 19.84 11.21 -10.79
N LEU A 396 20.20 11.60 -12.02
CA LEU A 396 21.30 10.95 -12.77
C LEU A 396 22.66 11.12 -12.10
N ARG A 397 22.97 12.30 -11.56
CA ARG A 397 24.21 12.51 -10.79
C ARG A 397 24.30 11.56 -9.60
N GLN A 398 23.21 11.36 -8.87
CA GLN A 398 23.20 10.41 -7.74
C GLN A 398 23.31 8.96 -8.23
N LEU A 399 22.62 8.59 -9.31
CA LEU A 399 22.78 7.27 -9.94
C LEU A 399 24.25 7.00 -10.29
N HIS A 400 24.93 7.93 -10.97
CA HIS A 400 26.33 7.78 -11.33
C HIS A 400 27.27 7.77 -10.12
N LYS A 401 26.93 8.47 -9.03
CA LYS A 401 27.70 8.39 -7.79
C LYS A 401 27.59 7.01 -7.13
N VAL A 402 26.38 6.45 -7.08
CA VAL A 402 26.11 5.17 -6.41
C VAL A 402 26.54 3.98 -7.28
N TYR A 403 26.21 4.03 -8.58
CA TYR A 403 26.56 3.06 -9.63
C TYR A 403 27.44 3.72 -10.72
N PRO A 404 28.74 3.95 -10.49
CA PRO A 404 29.64 4.64 -11.43
C PRO A 404 29.70 4.06 -12.83
N GLU A 405 29.49 2.75 -12.98
CA GLU A 405 29.45 2.08 -14.28
C GLU A 405 28.37 2.65 -15.21
N THR A 406 27.30 3.24 -14.65
CA THR A 406 26.19 3.82 -15.43
C THR A 406 26.57 5.13 -16.11
N ALA A 407 27.62 5.83 -15.67
CA ALA A 407 28.06 7.08 -16.28
C ALA A 407 28.59 6.88 -17.71
N ALA A 408 29.00 5.65 -18.03
CA ALA A 408 29.46 5.29 -19.36
C ALA A 408 28.33 4.79 -20.27
N ALA A 409 27.10 4.62 -19.77
CA ALA A 409 25.96 4.14 -20.54
C ALA A 409 25.22 5.29 -21.23
N GLN A 410 24.72 5.05 -22.43
CA GLN A 410 23.74 5.90 -23.10
C GLN A 410 22.34 5.51 -22.66
N ILE A 411 21.51 6.53 -22.42
CA ILE A 411 20.08 6.37 -22.15
C ILE A 411 19.37 6.26 -23.51
N VAL A 412 18.94 5.05 -23.87
CA VAL A 412 18.22 4.75 -25.13
C VAL A 412 16.79 5.26 -25.07
N HIS A 413 16.12 4.98 -23.95
CA HIS A 413 14.80 5.52 -23.63
C HIS A 413 14.77 5.98 -22.18
N GLU A 414 13.90 6.94 -21.89
CA GLU A 414 13.59 7.34 -20.53
C GLU A 414 12.14 7.76 -20.36
N LYS A 415 11.61 7.49 -19.16
CA LYS A 415 10.28 7.93 -18.75
C LYS A 415 10.32 8.46 -17.33
N GLN A 416 9.73 9.62 -17.15
CA GLN A 416 9.53 10.23 -15.84
C GLN A 416 8.05 10.28 -15.51
N LEU A 417 7.72 9.80 -14.33
CA LEU A 417 6.40 9.83 -13.76
C LEU A 417 6.42 10.71 -12.51
N HIS A 418 5.47 11.63 -12.40
CA HIS A 418 5.27 12.45 -11.22
C HIS A 418 3.82 12.32 -10.74
N ARG A 419 3.64 12.09 -9.44
CA ARG A 419 2.33 11.81 -8.84
C ARG A 419 2.22 12.37 -7.43
N ASN A 420 0.98 12.67 -7.01
CA ASN A 420 0.66 13.37 -5.75
C ASN A 420 -0.71 12.93 -5.18
N ASP A 421 -0.95 11.61 -5.12
CA ASP A 421 -2.25 11.00 -4.82
C ASP A 421 -2.20 9.93 -3.71
N CYS A 422 -1.04 9.77 -3.04
CA CYS A 422 -0.90 8.91 -1.86
C CYS A 422 -1.55 9.58 -0.65
N PRO A 423 -2.23 8.86 0.25
CA PRO A 423 -2.83 9.45 1.44
C PRO A 423 -1.78 9.90 2.45
N LEU A 424 -1.99 11.05 3.07
CA LEU A 424 -1.22 11.51 4.23
C LEU A 424 -1.95 11.15 5.53
N PHE A 425 -1.19 10.64 6.50
CA PHE A 425 -1.72 10.30 7.82
C PHE A 425 -1.13 11.22 8.89
N SER A 426 -1.57 12.47 8.88
CA SER A 426 -1.10 13.50 9.79
C SER A 426 -1.44 13.22 11.26
N PRO A 427 -0.69 13.80 12.21
CA PRO A 427 -1.05 13.75 13.61
C PRO A 427 -2.49 14.24 13.84
N GLY A 428 -3.26 13.49 14.62
CA GLY A 428 -4.65 13.75 14.98
C GLY A 428 -5.67 13.41 13.89
N SER A 429 -5.24 12.87 12.75
CA SER A 429 -6.12 12.58 11.62
C SER A 429 -6.96 11.31 11.78
N TYR A 430 -6.54 10.35 12.62
CA TYR A 430 -7.22 9.05 12.76
C TYR A 430 -8.72 9.15 13.01
N PRO A 431 -9.21 9.92 14.01
CA PRO A 431 -10.65 10.03 14.28
C PRO A 431 -11.42 10.78 13.19
N GLN A 432 -10.73 11.59 12.37
CA GLN A 432 -11.34 12.40 11.31
C GLN A 432 -11.43 11.65 9.97
N ARG A 433 -10.68 10.55 9.81
CA ARG A 433 -10.77 9.72 8.62
C ARG A 433 -12.14 9.04 8.54
N PRO A 434 -12.81 9.06 7.37
CA PRO A 434 -14.11 8.45 7.22
C PRO A 434 -13.99 6.92 7.34
N PRO A 435 -14.95 6.26 8.01
CA PRO A 435 -15.04 4.80 8.03
C PRO A 435 -15.59 4.25 6.71
N ILE A 436 -15.53 2.93 6.56
CA ILE A 436 -16.04 2.19 5.40
C ILE A 436 -17.55 2.40 5.21
N THR A 437 -18.32 2.35 6.29
CA THR A 437 -19.77 2.59 6.27
C THR A 437 -20.05 4.08 6.26
N THR A 438 -20.80 4.56 5.27
CA THR A 438 -21.21 5.96 5.18
C THR A 438 -22.57 6.20 5.84
N PRO A 439 -22.98 7.46 6.09
CA PRO A 439 -24.33 7.78 6.52
C PRO A 439 -25.42 7.41 5.51
N THR A 440 -25.07 7.22 4.23
CA THR A 440 -26.02 6.89 3.16
C THR A 440 -26.10 5.37 2.98
N PRO A 441 -27.23 4.71 3.29
CA PRO A 441 -27.33 3.26 3.22
C PRO A 441 -27.09 2.70 1.82
N GLY A 442 -26.04 1.89 1.64
CA GLY A 442 -25.69 1.29 0.34
C GLY A 442 -24.59 2.03 -0.39
N LEU A 443 -24.14 3.17 0.14
CA LEU A 443 -22.91 3.82 -0.27
C LEU A 443 -21.80 3.46 0.73
N LEU A 444 -20.73 2.84 0.24
CA LEU A 444 -19.59 2.35 1.03
C LEU A 444 -18.30 3.00 0.51
N LEU A 445 -17.31 3.19 1.39
CA LEU A 445 -15.96 3.63 1.02
C LEU A 445 -14.98 2.46 1.10
N ALA A 446 -14.03 2.41 0.16
CA ALA A 446 -12.90 1.49 0.20
C ALA A 446 -11.63 2.19 -0.26
N GLY A 447 -10.47 1.79 0.27
CA GLY A 447 -9.19 2.45 -0.02
C GLY A 447 -8.29 2.48 1.20
N ASP A 448 -7.01 2.74 0.99
CA ASP A 448 -6.03 2.86 2.08
C ASP A 448 -6.11 4.21 2.85
N ALA A 449 -6.79 5.20 2.29
CA ALA A 449 -7.15 6.44 2.98
C ALA A 449 -8.30 6.22 4.00
N ILE A 450 -9.07 5.14 3.83
CA ILE A 450 -10.27 4.86 4.62
C ILE A 450 -9.89 4.25 5.96
N ARG A 451 -10.55 4.71 7.03
CA ARG A 451 -10.30 4.22 8.38
C ARG A 451 -10.73 2.77 8.51
N ILE A 452 -9.85 1.97 9.11
CA ILE A 452 -10.16 0.63 9.58
C ILE A 452 -9.45 0.38 10.91
N ASP A 453 -10.16 -0.20 11.86
CA ASP A 453 -9.66 -0.47 13.21
C ASP A 453 -8.91 -1.82 13.27
N LEU A 454 -8.08 -2.09 12.26
CA LEU A 454 -7.21 -3.28 12.15
C LEU A 454 -5.76 -2.86 11.85
N PRO A 455 -4.75 -3.65 12.28
CA PRO A 455 -3.34 -3.36 12.00
C PRO A 455 -3.00 -3.73 10.54
N VAL A 456 -3.53 -2.96 9.60
CA VAL A 456 -3.30 -3.10 8.15
C VAL A 456 -2.85 -1.77 7.56
N ALA A 457 -2.03 -1.86 6.52
CA ALA A 457 -1.35 -0.71 5.92
C ALA A 457 -1.26 -0.83 4.40
N LEU A 458 -1.05 0.30 3.74
CA LEU A 458 -0.69 0.36 2.31
C LEU A 458 -1.65 -0.50 1.45
N MET A 459 -1.10 -1.32 0.56
CA MET A 459 -1.87 -2.22 -0.31
C MET A 459 -2.75 -3.21 0.46
N GLU A 460 -2.32 -3.69 1.63
CA GLU A 460 -3.12 -4.58 2.46
C GLU A 460 -4.34 -3.86 3.05
N ARG A 461 -4.21 -2.59 3.44
CA ARG A 461 -5.35 -1.78 3.89
C ARG A 461 -6.35 -1.54 2.75
N ALA A 462 -5.86 -1.26 1.55
CA ALA A 462 -6.72 -1.14 0.37
C ALA A 462 -7.52 -2.43 0.13
N ALA A 463 -6.86 -3.59 0.13
CA ALA A 463 -7.55 -4.88 -0.04
C ALA A 463 -8.55 -5.13 1.10
N THR A 464 -8.13 -4.94 2.35
CA THR A 464 -8.95 -5.21 3.54
C THR A 464 -10.22 -4.36 3.54
N THR A 465 -10.12 -3.06 3.26
CA THR A 465 -11.29 -2.17 3.20
C THR A 465 -12.22 -2.53 2.05
N GLY A 466 -11.70 -2.98 0.91
CA GLY A 466 -12.50 -3.52 -0.20
C GLY A 466 -13.30 -4.77 0.19
N TRP A 467 -12.66 -5.75 0.83
CA TRP A 467 -13.34 -6.94 1.33
C TRP A 467 -14.39 -6.61 2.41
N CYS A 468 -14.08 -5.67 3.31
CA CYS A 468 -15.03 -5.17 4.30
C CYS A 468 -16.24 -4.51 3.63
N ALA A 469 -16.04 -3.65 2.63
CA ALA A 469 -17.13 -2.99 1.90
C ALA A 469 -18.04 -4.02 1.21
N ALA A 470 -17.46 -5.04 0.56
CA ALA A 470 -18.23 -6.16 0.01
C ALA A 470 -19.02 -6.89 1.11
N ASN A 471 -18.38 -7.25 2.22
CA ASN A 471 -19.04 -7.95 3.32
C ASN A 471 -20.21 -7.16 3.94
N GLN A 472 -20.10 -5.82 4.04
CA GLN A 472 -21.20 -4.98 4.53
C GLN A 472 -22.42 -5.04 3.60
N LEU A 473 -22.19 -5.00 2.28
CA LEU A 473 -23.27 -5.13 1.30
C LEU A 473 -23.86 -6.54 1.27
N LEU A 474 -23.02 -7.58 1.28
CA LEU A 474 -23.46 -8.97 1.33
C LEU A 474 -24.29 -9.25 2.58
N GLN A 475 -23.84 -8.80 3.75
CA GLN A 475 -24.59 -8.94 4.99
C GLN A 475 -25.96 -8.26 4.92
N ARG A 476 -26.05 -7.08 4.29
CA ARG A 476 -27.32 -6.36 4.10
C ARG A 476 -28.32 -7.16 3.26
N TRP A 477 -27.86 -7.93 2.29
CA TRP A 477 -28.70 -8.80 1.46
C TRP A 477 -28.85 -10.22 2.03
N GLY A 478 -28.32 -10.50 3.23
CA GLY A 478 -28.38 -11.83 3.82
C GLY A 478 -27.52 -12.87 3.10
N LEU A 479 -26.48 -12.44 2.38
CA LEU A 479 -25.52 -13.29 1.69
C LEU A 479 -24.30 -13.58 2.57
N ALA A 480 -23.73 -14.77 2.40
CA ALA A 480 -22.50 -15.17 3.07
C ALA A 480 -21.33 -14.31 2.59
N GLY A 481 -20.53 -13.78 3.52
CA GLY A 481 -19.37 -12.95 3.19
C GLY A 481 -18.09 -13.74 2.98
N HIS A 482 -16.96 -13.04 3.14
CA HIS A 482 -15.60 -13.57 3.06
C HIS A 482 -14.85 -13.34 4.37
N PRO A 483 -14.05 -14.32 4.85
CA PRO A 483 -13.26 -14.14 6.06
C PRO A 483 -12.14 -13.12 5.80
N LEU A 484 -11.74 -12.41 6.86
CA LEU A 484 -10.60 -11.50 6.83
C LEU A 484 -9.48 -12.04 7.70
N ALA A 485 -8.24 -11.80 7.29
CA ALA A 485 -7.07 -12.17 8.08
C ALA A 485 -6.18 -10.95 8.35
N THR A 486 -5.54 -10.90 9.52
CA THR A 486 -4.57 -9.85 9.83
C THR A 486 -3.52 -10.37 10.82
N VAL A 487 -2.45 -9.61 10.99
CA VAL A 487 -1.51 -9.82 12.09
C VAL A 487 -2.26 -9.67 13.44
N PRO A 488 -1.75 -10.16 14.58
CA PRO A 488 -2.38 -9.93 15.87
C PRO A 488 -2.75 -8.47 16.06
N THR A 489 -3.99 -8.18 16.49
CA THR A 489 -4.44 -6.79 16.73
C THR A 489 -3.81 -6.16 17.96
N GLN A 490 -3.03 -6.93 18.71
CA GLN A 490 -2.27 -6.50 19.87
C GLN A 490 -0.87 -7.14 19.87
N GLY A 491 0.10 -6.51 20.56
CA GLY A 491 1.49 -6.96 20.64
C GLY A 491 1.60 -8.44 20.99
N ARG A 492 2.56 -9.18 20.40
CA ARG A 492 2.60 -10.65 20.49
C ARG A 492 2.96 -11.21 21.86
N SER A 493 3.83 -10.53 22.59
CA SER A 493 4.40 -11.03 23.84
C SER A 493 3.60 -10.53 25.04
N PRO A 494 2.94 -11.41 25.81
CA PRO A 494 2.29 -11.02 27.06
C PRO A 494 3.24 -10.34 28.03
N LEU A 495 4.50 -10.80 28.07
CA LEU A 495 5.55 -10.20 28.90
C LEU A 495 5.86 -8.77 28.48
N LEU A 496 6.07 -8.52 27.16
CA LEU A 496 6.34 -7.16 26.67
C LEU A 496 5.15 -6.24 26.90
N ARG A 497 3.92 -6.74 26.72
CA ARG A 497 2.70 -5.97 27.02
C ARG A 497 2.60 -5.63 28.51
N TRP A 498 2.92 -6.58 29.38
CA TRP A 498 2.90 -6.37 30.83
C TRP A 498 3.99 -5.40 31.29
N LEU A 499 5.22 -5.52 30.77
CA LEU A 499 6.31 -4.58 31.05
C LEU A 499 5.94 -3.16 30.62
N ALA A 500 5.42 -3.02 29.39
CA ALA A 500 4.95 -1.75 28.87
C ALA A 500 3.80 -1.14 29.71
N ALA A 501 2.89 -1.97 30.23
CA ALA A 501 1.83 -1.51 31.12
C ALA A 501 2.36 -1.02 32.47
N ARG A 502 3.39 -1.68 33.03
CA ARG A 502 4.04 -1.26 34.28
C ARG A 502 4.82 0.03 34.14
N GLU A 503 5.48 0.22 33.00
CA GLU A 503 6.24 1.44 32.72
C GLU A 503 5.36 2.68 32.49
N ARG A 504 4.09 2.46 32.12
CA ARG A 504 3.07 3.52 31.98
C ARG A 504 2.36 3.89 33.28
N ALA A 505 2.43 3.07 34.32
CA ALA A 505 1.82 3.40 35.60
C ALA A 505 2.61 4.55 36.25
N PRO A 506 1.97 5.64 36.69
CA PRO A 506 2.66 6.69 37.43
C PRO A 506 3.27 6.06 38.68
N ARG A 507 4.56 6.36 38.94
CA ARG A 507 5.15 5.99 40.23
C ARG A 507 4.43 6.83 41.29
N SER A 508 3.72 6.14 42.18
CA SER A 508 3.14 6.69 43.41
C SER A 508 4.20 7.38 44.26
#